data_AF-A0A7S1AD66-F1
#
_entry.id   AF-A0A7S1AD66-F1
#
_cell.length_a   1.000
_cell.length_b   1.000
_cell.length_c   1.000
_cell.angle_alpha   90.00
_cell.angle_beta   90.00
_cell.angle_gamma   90.00
#
_symmetry.space_group_name_H-M   'P 1'
#
loop_
_entity.id
_entity.type
_entity.pdbx_description
1 polymer ?
#
loop_
_entity_poly.entity_id
_entity_poly.type
_entity_poly.pdbx_seq_one_letter_code
_entity_poly.pdbx_strand_id
1 'polypeptide(L)'
;LGSSQRGPHCFASIVSSIEEMPVSTRTTSVGQPVRSTTPRPGTGSVTVSSSRPAVGRAHEDVEARASKDPYLSPEKQRARRDAAGLGDGEVRTFSESCEFTSLGCFCAVAHALQALGLKKATYPFDWNRSPVEGVIQCLQTEFRGFTTCSFSRDEGPKGMLHGGTTWGGSFWHHDVNSSKVQADFDRRIARFFGRRDAPTTHTRVFVRAVNSTQEVRETLRLRDALRRALPKAQIYLLVLIDLQRSTGMFRLASASADDILFAKVNESIFANNAKNWSIEKHSVAYSEAVVQAILVWSRSSRKATKVTDVRDLQTLQSMLDPFDGGSAGDQLFMPRRIAQPCVSSNLAKTPGTSTSCATSGSFVAKSPTSQSSGGVARPGNQALKLGNSATQGGVAAAGSHVPRSPSSPPSGGAHREGNHPSKPSNSPTQGVPAAGSHVPRSPSSPPSGGAHREGSHPSKPSNSPT
;
A
#
# COMPACT_ATOMS: atom_id res chain seq x y z
N LEU A 1 -37.23 27.54 -26.93
CA LEU A 1 -36.06 28.46 -26.92
C LEU A 1 -35.29 28.20 -25.63
N GLY A 2 -34.40 27.20 -25.66
CA GLY A 2 -33.66 26.73 -24.50
C GLY A 2 -32.29 27.41 -24.38
N SER A 3 -32.01 28.00 -23.23
CA SER A 3 -30.71 28.55 -22.87
C SER A 3 -29.92 27.49 -22.08
N SER A 4 -29.07 26.76 -22.79
CA SER A 4 -28.03 25.92 -22.20
C SER A 4 -26.88 26.82 -21.74
N GLN A 5 -26.78 27.07 -20.43
CA GLN A 5 -25.61 27.71 -19.84
C GLN A 5 -24.45 26.70 -19.82
N ARG A 6 -23.42 26.96 -20.62
CA ARG A 6 -22.13 26.29 -20.54
C ARG A 6 -21.42 26.73 -19.27
N GLY A 7 -21.25 25.80 -18.33
CA GLY A 7 -20.38 25.98 -17.17
C GLY A 7 -18.90 26.04 -17.55
N PRO A 8 -18.04 26.60 -16.68
CA PRO A 8 -16.65 26.88 -17.01
C PRO A 8 -15.83 25.58 -17.05
N HIS A 9 -15.03 25.46 -18.12
CA HIS A 9 -14.02 24.43 -18.28
C HIS A 9 -13.01 24.50 -17.12
N CYS A 10 -13.01 23.47 -16.26
CA CYS A 10 -11.98 23.29 -15.25
C CYS A 10 -10.69 22.82 -15.92
N PHE A 11 -9.60 23.55 -15.65
CA PHE A 11 -8.23 23.17 -16.00
C PHE A 11 -7.90 21.79 -15.41
N ALA A 12 -7.63 20.83 -16.29
CA ALA A 12 -7.05 19.55 -15.90
C ALA A 12 -5.63 19.79 -15.37
N SER A 13 -5.43 19.48 -14.09
CA SER A 13 -4.16 19.54 -13.38
C SER A 13 -3.16 18.58 -14.03
N ILE A 14 -1.89 18.99 -14.12
CA ILE A 14 -0.79 18.29 -14.82
C ILE A 14 -0.46 16.90 -14.20
N VAL A 15 -1.11 16.51 -13.10
CA VAL A 15 -1.12 15.11 -12.63
C VAL A 15 -1.89 14.20 -13.61
N SER A 16 -2.85 14.75 -14.38
CA SER A 16 -3.49 14.10 -15.54
C SER A 16 -2.65 14.15 -16.82
N SER A 17 -1.50 14.82 -16.89
CA SER A 17 -0.69 14.83 -18.13
C SER A 17 0.17 13.57 -18.36
N ILE A 18 -0.08 12.50 -17.58
CA ILE A 18 0.26 11.11 -17.96
C ILE A 18 -0.91 10.48 -18.77
N GLU A 19 -1.95 11.24 -19.12
CA GLU A 19 -3.08 10.79 -19.94
C GLU A 19 -2.69 10.56 -21.40
N GLU A 20 -3.21 9.44 -21.91
CA GLU A 20 -3.05 8.88 -23.25
C GLU A 20 -1.69 8.29 -23.59
N MET A 21 -1.30 7.24 -22.86
CA MET A 21 -0.32 6.29 -23.38
C MET A 21 -1.01 5.26 -24.28
N PRO A 22 -0.69 5.18 -25.59
CA PRO A 22 -1.03 3.99 -26.36
C PRO A 22 -0.29 2.81 -25.73
N VAL A 23 -1.05 1.81 -25.26
CA VAL A 23 -0.52 0.51 -24.87
C VAL A 23 0.16 -0.06 -26.12
N SER A 24 1.49 -0.10 -26.12
CA SER A 24 2.26 -0.74 -27.19
C SER A 24 2.02 -2.25 -27.12
N THR A 25 1.08 -2.73 -27.92
CA THR A 25 0.89 -4.16 -28.17
C THR A 25 2.06 -4.66 -29.02
N ARG A 26 3.17 -4.99 -28.37
CA ARG A 26 4.19 -5.85 -29.00
C ARG A 26 3.59 -7.25 -29.15
N THR A 27 3.02 -7.51 -30.32
CA THR A 27 2.73 -8.87 -30.77
C THR A 27 4.07 -9.59 -30.93
N THR A 28 4.36 -10.53 -30.03
CA THR A 28 5.46 -11.46 -30.19
C THR A 28 5.08 -12.43 -31.32
N SER A 29 5.57 -12.13 -32.52
CA SER A 29 5.54 -13.05 -33.66
C SER A 29 6.41 -14.28 -33.34
N VAL A 30 5.80 -15.45 -33.44
CA VAL A 30 6.45 -16.76 -33.32
C VAL A 30 7.39 -16.95 -34.52
N GLY A 31 8.60 -17.44 -34.23
CA GLY A 31 9.76 -17.38 -35.11
C GLY A 31 9.67 -18.10 -36.45
N GLN A 32 10.42 -17.56 -37.40
CA GLN A 32 10.87 -18.28 -38.60
C GLN A 32 12.35 -18.70 -38.45
N PRO A 33 12.77 -19.80 -39.10
CA PRO A 33 14.12 -20.34 -39.00
C PRO A 33 15.14 -19.48 -39.76
N VAL A 34 16.24 -19.17 -39.08
CA VAL A 34 17.37 -18.38 -39.59
C VAL A 34 18.22 -19.22 -40.54
N ARG A 35 18.38 -18.75 -41.79
CA ARG A 35 19.43 -19.23 -42.71
C ARG A 35 20.76 -18.61 -42.31
N SER A 36 21.77 -19.48 -42.17
CA SER A 36 23.16 -19.15 -41.91
C SER A 36 23.81 -18.48 -43.12
N THR A 37 24.33 -17.27 -42.94
CA THR A 37 25.29 -16.62 -43.86
C THR A 37 26.50 -16.13 -43.07
N THR A 38 27.68 -16.48 -43.57
CA THR A 38 29.02 -16.19 -43.04
C THR A 38 29.38 -14.69 -43.10
N PRO A 39 30.15 -14.15 -42.15
CA PRO A 39 30.51 -12.74 -42.13
C PRO A 39 31.76 -12.42 -42.97
N ARG A 40 31.73 -11.25 -43.61
CA ARG A 40 32.82 -10.62 -44.37
C ARG A 40 33.43 -9.50 -43.51
N PRO A 41 34.77 -9.34 -43.47
CA PRO A 41 35.41 -8.28 -42.68
C PRO A 41 35.44 -6.97 -43.47
N GLY A 42 34.98 -5.88 -42.85
CA GLY A 42 34.96 -4.55 -43.47
C GLY A 42 34.77 -3.40 -42.48
N THR A 43 35.90 -2.80 -42.10
CA THR A 43 36.16 -1.34 -42.04
C THR A 43 35.10 -0.37 -41.47
N GLY A 44 35.50 0.31 -40.39
CA GLY A 44 35.26 1.76 -40.19
C GLY A 44 33.99 2.16 -39.44
N SER A 45 33.98 2.01 -38.10
CA SER A 45 32.95 2.64 -37.26
C SER A 45 33.35 4.08 -36.96
N VAL A 46 32.71 5.04 -37.64
CA VAL A 46 32.76 6.46 -37.31
C VAL A 46 31.75 6.71 -36.20
N THR A 47 32.23 6.85 -34.96
CA THR A 47 31.43 7.25 -33.80
C THR A 47 31.12 8.75 -33.92
N VAL A 48 29.98 9.08 -34.52
CA VAL A 48 29.45 10.44 -34.52
C VAL A 48 28.86 10.71 -33.13
N SER A 49 29.69 11.25 -32.24
CA SER A 49 29.28 11.72 -30.91
C SER A 49 28.46 13.01 -31.05
N SER A 50 27.14 12.87 -31.22
CA SER A 50 26.20 13.98 -31.20
C SER A 50 25.95 14.44 -29.76
N SER A 51 26.79 15.35 -29.27
CA SER A 51 26.64 15.98 -27.95
C SER A 51 25.61 17.11 -28.03
N ARG A 52 24.32 16.76 -28.04
CA ARG A 52 23.26 17.75 -27.85
C ARG A 52 23.24 18.16 -26.38
N PRO A 53 23.36 19.47 -26.03
CA PRO A 53 23.38 19.90 -24.64
C PRO A 53 22.08 19.48 -23.96
N ALA A 54 22.20 18.70 -22.89
CA ALA A 54 21.07 18.27 -22.09
C ALA A 54 20.45 19.49 -21.42
N VAL A 55 19.28 19.92 -21.91
CA VAL A 55 18.46 20.92 -21.22
C VAL A 55 18.00 20.27 -19.92
N GLY A 56 18.68 20.59 -18.82
CA GLY A 56 18.34 20.06 -17.49
C GLY A 56 16.95 20.53 -17.10
N ARG A 57 15.94 19.67 -17.25
CA ARG A 57 14.64 19.90 -16.63
C ARG A 57 14.84 19.83 -15.12
N ALA A 58 14.56 20.93 -14.42
CA ALA A 58 14.52 20.91 -12.97
C ALA A 58 13.49 19.85 -12.52
N HIS A 59 13.96 18.77 -11.91
CA HIS A 59 13.10 17.71 -11.42
C HIS A 59 12.36 18.23 -10.19
N GLU A 60 11.09 18.62 -10.36
CA GLU A 60 10.23 19.04 -9.26
C GLU A 60 10.02 17.86 -8.29
N ASP A 61 10.10 18.13 -6.98
CA ASP A 61 9.85 17.12 -5.95
C ASP A 61 8.39 16.67 -6.01
N VAL A 62 8.16 15.35 -6.04
CA VAL A 62 6.81 14.76 -6.13
C VAL A 62 5.90 15.20 -4.99
N GLU A 63 6.46 15.42 -3.80
CA GLU A 63 5.70 15.90 -2.63
C GLU A 63 5.31 17.37 -2.79
N ALA A 64 6.20 18.20 -3.36
CA ALA A 64 5.87 19.58 -3.68
C ALA A 64 4.75 19.66 -4.73
N ARG A 65 4.78 18.78 -5.73
CA ARG A 65 3.68 18.66 -6.71
C ARG A 65 2.38 18.20 -6.05
N ALA A 66 2.42 17.17 -5.21
CA ALA A 66 1.24 16.68 -4.50
C ALA A 66 0.62 17.74 -3.57
N SER A 67 1.43 18.62 -2.98
CA SER A 67 0.94 19.71 -2.13
C SER A 67 0.15 20.79 -2.89
N LYS A 68 0.34 20.89 -4.21
CA LYS A 68 -0.35 21.85 -5.09
C LYS A 68 -1.59 21.25 -5.76
N ASP A 69 -1.83 19.95 -5.60
CA ASP A 69 -2.95 19.27 -6.24
C ASP A 69 -4.28 19.65 -5.56
N PRO A 70 -5.24 20.27 -6.29
CA PRO A 70 -6.55 20.60 -5.73
C PRO A 70 -7.31 19.38 -5.22
N TYR A 71 -7.08 18.18 -5.79
CA TYR A 71 -7.67 16.94 -5.31
C TYR A 71 -7.19 16.60 -3.88
N LEU A 72 -5.99 17.02 -3.52
CA LEU A 72 -5.37 16.75 -2.22
C LEU A 72 -5.50 17.92 -1.24
N SER A 73 -6.32 18.93 -1.53
CA SER A 73 -6.52 20.08 -0.63
C SER A 73 -7.10 19.66 0.73
N PRO A 74 -6.77 20.36 1.84
CA PRO A 74 -7.33 20.06 3.16
C PRO A 74 -8.87 20.06 3.21
N GLU A 75 -9.53 20.92 2.44
CA GLU A 75 -11.00 21.00 2.35
C GLU A 75 -11.57 19.73 1.69
N LYS A 76 -10.95 19.27 0.59
CA LYS A 76 -11.36 18.03 -0.08
C LYS A 76 -11.09 16.80 0.78
N GLN A 77 -9.96 16.78 1.50
CA GLN A 77 -9.67 15.72 2.46
C GLN A 77 -10.74 15.64 3.55
N ARG A 78 -11.10 16.78 4.17
CA ARG A 78 -12.15 16.86 5.20
C ARG A 78 -13.49 16.36 4.66
N ALA A 79 -13.90 16.86 3.49
CA ALA A 79 -15.16 16.44 2.86
C ALA A 79 -15.22 14.92 2.60
N ARG A 80 -14.11 14.30 2.16
CA ARG A 80 -14.03 12.84 1.98
C ARG A 80 -14.12 12.10 3.31
N ARG A 81 -13.42 12.57 4.35
CA ARG A 81 -13.48 11.97 5.70
C ARG A 81 -14.90 12.02 6.27
N ASP A 82 -15.56 13.15 6.14
CA ASP A 82 -16.93 13.35 6.64
C ASP A 82 -17.91 12.44 5.87
N ALA A 83 -17.82 12.41 4.54
CA ALA A 83 -18.63 11.52 3.71
C ALA A 83 -18.40 10.02 4.02
N ALA A 84 -17.18 9.66 4.41
CA ALA A 84 -16.79 8.30 4.80
C ALA A 84 -17.11 7.95 6.26
N GLY A 85 -17.61 8.90 7.08
CA GLY A 85 -17.86 8.69 8.51
C GLY A 85 -16.60 8.58 9.37
N LEU A 86 -15.45 9.07 8.89
CA LEU A 86 -14.19 9.10 9.65
C LEU A 86 -14.15 10.22 10.73
N GLY A 87 -15.15 11.09 10.76
CA GLY A 87 -15.29 12.16 11.75
C GLY A 87 -15.98 11.73 13.07
N ASP A 88 -16.51 10.50 13.13
CA ASP A 88 -17.42 10.07 14.20
C ASP A 88 -16.70 9.23 15.29
N GLY A 89 -16.90 9.59 16.57
CA GLY A 89 -16.67 8.74 17.74
C GLY A 89 -15.37 7.90 17.75
N GLU A 90 -15.53 6.58 17.87
CA GLU A 90 -14.42 5.60 17.94
C GLU A 90 -13.62 5.54 16.63
N VAL A 91 -14.26 5.76 15.48
CA VAL A 91 -13.63 5.76 14.15
C VAL A 91 -12.64 6.92 14.05
N ARG A 92 -13.07 8.12 14.48
CA ARG A 92 -12.20 9.29 14.57
C ARG A 92 -11.04 9.04 15.54
N THR A 93 -11.34 8.54 16.74
CA THR A 93 -10.32 8.25 17.76
C THR A 93 -9.26 7.28 17.25
N PHE A 94 -9.67 6.19 16.59
CA PHE A 94 -8.75 5.23 15.98
C PHE A 94 -7.90 5.90 14.88
N SER A 95 -8.53 6.59 13.93
CA SER A 95 -7.80 7.20 12.81
C SER A 95 -6.83 8.31 13.24
N GLU A 96 -7.17 9.08 14.27
CA GLU A 96 -6.31 10.14 14.79
C GLU A 96 -5.15 9.61 15.65
N SER A 97 -5.36 8.51 16.39
CA SER A 97 -4.35 7.87 17.24
C SER A 97 -3.36 6.97 16.49
N CYS A 98 -3.66 6.62 15.24
CA CYS A 98 -2.79 5.79 14.41
C CYS A 98 -1.87 6.62 13.50
N GLU A 99 -0.78 5.97 13.08
CA GLU A 99 0.11 6.43 12.03
C GLU A 99 -0.03 5.53 10.79
N PHE A 100 -0.42 6.11 9.66
CA PHE A 100 -0.66 5.38 8.42
C PHE A 100 0.56 5.47 7.50
N THR A 101 1.02 4.31 7.01
CA THR A 101 2.24 4.21 6.21
C THR A 101 2.03 3.32 4.98
N SER A 102 2.37 3.81 3.79
CA SER A 102 2.44 2.99 2.58
C SER A 102 3.66 2.07 2.64
N LEU A 103 3.49 0.82 2.20
CA LEU A 103 4.56 -0.14 1.92
C LEU A 103 4.85 -0.27 0.41
N GLY A 104 4.41 0.71 -0.39
CA GLY A 104 4.76 0.84 -1.80
C GLY A 104 3.99 -0.08 -2.73
N CYS A 105 4.70 -0.71 -3.68
CA CYS A 105 4.23 -1.32 -4.93
C CYS A 105 3.67 -0.31 -5.91
N PHE A 106 2.79 0.58 -5.44
CA PHE A 106 2.13 1.54 -6.29
C PHE A 106 1.89 2.86 -5.58
N CYS A 107 2.13 3.97 -6.30
CA CYS A 107 2.00 5.32 -5.76
C CYS A 107 0.58 5.67 -5.30
N ALA A 108 -0.46 5.01 -5.85
CA ALA A 108 -1.85 5.23 -5.45
C ALA A 108 -2.10 4.96 -3.97
N VAL A 109 -1.30 4.13 -3.30
CA VAL A 109 -1.43 3.90 -1.85
C VAL A 109 -1.12 5.17 -1.06
N ALA A 110 0.02 5.79 -1.31
CA ALA A 110 0.40 7.05 -0.66
C ALA A 110 -0.58 8.17 -1.01
N HIS A 111 -1.01 8.22 -2.29
CA HIS A 111 -2.00 9.18 -2.76
C HIS A 111 -3.37 9.01 -2.06
N ALA A 112 -3.84 7.77 -1.86
CA ALA A 112 -5.09 7.49 -1.13
C ALA A 112 -5.02 7.92 0.34
N LEU A 113 -3.90 7.60 1.01
CA LEU A 113 -3.68 8.04 2.39
C LEU A 113 -3.65 9.58 2.49
N GLN A 114 -3.06 10.26 1.51
CA GLN A 114 -3.07 11.73 1.45
C GLN A 114 -4.45 12.28 1.12
N ALA A 115 -5.20 11.65 0.22
CA ALA A 115 -6.56 12.06 -0.16
C ALA A 115 -7.55 12.00 1.01
N LEU A 116 -7.30 11.14 1.99
CA LEU A 116 -8.03 11.03 3.25
C LEU A 116 -7.45 11.89 4.39
N GLY A 117 -6.34 12.61 4.17
CA GLY A 117 -5.64 13.34 5.23
C GLY A 117 -5.10 12.44 6.36
N LEU A 118 -4.81 11.16 6.05
CA LEU A 118 -4.24 10.18 6.98
C LEU A 118 -2.71 10.12 6.89
N LYS A 119 -2.13 10.50 5.74
CA LYS A 119 -0.68 10.63 5.54
C LYS A 119 -0.15 11.88 6.26
N LYS A 120 0.26 11.73 7.52
CA LYS A 120 0.84 12.81 8.35
C LYS A 120 2.32 13.10 8.03
N ALA A 121 3.02 12.13 7.43
CA ALA A 121 4.43 12.21 7.08
C ALA A 121 4.74 11.32 5.88
N THR A 122 5.91 11.53 5.26
CA THR A 122 6.42 10.66 4.18
C THR A 122 7.30 9.54 4.76
N TYR A 123 7.22 8.35 4.17
CA TYR A 123 7.92 7.12 4.54
C TYR A 123 8.74 6.56 3.37
N PRO A 124 9.62 5.57 3.62
CA PRO A 124 10.57 5.10 2.61
C PRO A 124 9.94 4.52 1.35
N PHE A 125 8.77 3.90 1.44
CA PHE A 125 8.11 3.25 0.29
C PHE A 125 7.01 4.10 -0.36
N ASP A 126 6.78 5.33 0.12
CA ASP A 126 5.92 6.25 -0.59
C ASP A 126 6.50 6.51 -1.99
N TRP A 127 5.64 6.46 -3.01
CA TRP A 127 6.01 6.76 -4.40
C TRP A 127 7.01 5.79 -5.05
N ASN A 128 7.25 4.61 -4.46
CA ASN A 128 8.18 3.62 -5.00
C ASN A 128 7.47 2.36 -5.53
N ARG A 129 8.05 1.72 -6.55
CA ARG A 129 7.71 0.33 -6.91
C ARG A 129 8.48 -0.59 -5.98
N SER A 130 7.78 -1.54 -5.36
CA SER A 130 8.42 -2.50 -4.45
C SER A 130 7.77 -3.88 -4.54
N PRO A 131 8.55 -4.96 -4.67
CA PRO A 131 8.06 -6.32 -4.42
C PRO A 131 7.98 -6.58 -2.90
N VAL A 132 7.11 -7.49 -2.47
CA VAL A 132 6.91 -7.80 -1.04
C VAL A 132 8.18 -8.35 -0.39
N GLU A 133 8.93 -9.19 -1.09
CA GLU A 133 10.22 -9.73 -0.62
C GLU A 133 11.24 -8.61 -0.41
N GLY A 134 11.25 -7.62 -1.29
CA GLY A 134 12.10 -6.43 -1.16
C GLY A 134 11.77 -5.61 0.08
N VAL A 135 10.48 -5.44 0.38
CA VAL A 135 10.05 -4.77 1.62
C VAL A 135 10.50 -5.55 2.86
N ILE A 136 10.30 -6.88 2.86
CA ILE A 136 10.75 -7.77 3.95
C ILE A 136 12.28 -7.67 4.14
N GLN A 137 13.04 -7.72 3.05
CA GLN A 137 14.50 -7.60 3.08
C GLN A 137 14.91 -6.25 3.68
N CYS A 138 14.34 -5.14 3.22
CA CYS A 138 14.62 -3.81 3.77
C CYS A 138 14.33 -3.75 5.28
N LEU A 139 13.25 -4.35 5.76
CA LEU A 139 12.96 -4.39 7.20
C LEU A 139 14.01 -5.21 7.97
N GLN A 140 14.43 -6.35 7.42
CA GLN A 140 15.41 -7.24 8.04
C GLN A 140 16.83 -6.67 8.04
N THR A 141 17.19 -5.85 7.05
CA THR A 141 18.52 -5.24 6.92
C THR A 141 18.57 -3.80 7.40
N GLU A 142 17.52 -3.33 8.08
CA GLU A 142 17.36 -1.92 8.48
C GLU A 142 17.57 -0.93 7.33
N PHE A 143 17.04 -1.26 6.15
CA PHE A 143 17.14 -0.49 4.91
C PHE A 143 18.58 -0.28 4.42
N ARG A 144 19.52 -1.14 4.81
CA ARG A 144 20.89 -1.11 4.28
C ARG A 144 20.86 -1.23 2.76
N GLY A 145 21.44 -0.25 2.09
CA GLY A 145 21.51 -0.19 0.63
C GLY A 145 20.19 0.24 -0.05
N PHE A 146 19.23 0.80 0.69
CA PHE A 146 17.92 1.16 0.13
C PHE A 146 18.00 2.07 -1.09
N THR A 147 18.87 3.09 -1.04
CA THR A 147 19.10 4.07 -2.13
C THR A 147 20.11 3.62 -3.17
N THR A 148 20.59 2.36 -3.11
CA THR A 148 21.49 1.83 -4.15
C THR A 148 20.72 1.57 -5.44
N CYS A 149 21.27 1.98 -6.57
CA CYS A 149 20.77 1.65 -7.90
C CYS A 149 21.95 1.31 -8.80
N SER A 150 21.75 0.41 -9.76
CA SER A 150 22.79 0.00 -10.71
C SER A 150 22.60 0.61 -12.10
N PHE A 151 21.40 1.14 -12.40
CA PHE A 151 21.14 1.86 -13.63
C PHE A 151 20.12 2.98 -13.43
N SER A 152 20.17 3.96 -14.33
CA SER A 152 19.16 5.01 -14.49
C SER A 152 18.73 5.06 -15.95
N ARG A 153 17.43 5.23 -16.23
CA ARG A 153 16.86 5.27 -17.58
C ARG A 153 15.81 6.38 -17.68
N ASP A 154 15.98 7.27 -18.65
CA ASP A 154 14.95 8.27 -18.98
C ASP A 154 13.81 7.57 -19.74
N GLU A 155 12.63 7.57 -19.15
CA GLU A 155 11.41 6.97 -19.71
C GLU A 155 10.48 8.04 -20.34
N GLY A 156 11.06 9.21 -20.65
CA GLY A 156 10.38 10.33 -21.30
C GLY A 156 9.29 10.91 -20.40
N PRO A 157 8.02 10.97 -20.86
CA PRO A 157 6.93 11.51 -20.05
C PRO A 157 6.70 10.79 -18.71
N LYS A 158 7.18 9.55 -18.57
CA LYS A 158 7.06 8.76 -17.33
C LYS A 158 8.04 9.21 -16.23
N GLY A 159 9.10 9.94 -16.59
CA GLY A 159 10.14 10.39 -15.68
C GLY A 159 11.43 9.56 -15.76
N MET A 160 12.29 9.72 -14.75
CA MET A 160 13.55 9.00 -14.63
C MET A 160 13.34 7.75 -13.77
N LEU A 161 13.64 6.58 -14.34
CA LEU A 161 13.67 5.31 -13.61
C LEU A 161 15.07 5.10 -13.04
N HIS A 162 15.18 4.90 -11.73
CA HIS A 162 16.38 4.36 -11.07
C HIS A 162 16.09 2.94 -10.58
N GLY A 163 16.72 1.96 -11.22
CA GLY A 163 16.44 0.54 -11.02
C GLY A 163 17.65 -0.29 -10.65
N GLY A 164 17.44 -1.60 -10.57
CA GLY A 164 18.48 -2.56 -10.18
C GLY A 164 19.00 -2.31 -8.76
N THR A 165 18.06 -2.02 -7.86
CA THR A 165 18.29 -1.86 -6.42
C THR A 165 18.57 -3.23 -5.78
N THR A 166 19.30 -3.27 -4.67
CA THR A 166 19.62 -4.54 -3.98
C THR A 166 18.41 -5.26 -3.37
N TRP A 167 17.27 -4.58 -3.30
CA TRP A 167 16.01 -5.09 -2.75
C TRP A 167 14.95 -5.33 -3.84
N GLY A 168 15.31 -5.17 -5.12
CA GLY A 168 14.48 -5.58 -6.25
C GLY A 168 13.34 -4.64 -6.65
N GLY A 169 13.20 -3.47 -6.02
CA GLY A 169 12.26 -2.43 -6.47
C GLY A 169 12.96 -1.28 -7.20
N SER A 170 12.24 -0.18 -7.40
CA SER A 170 12.75 0.96 -8.15
C SER A 170 12.11 2.30 -7.77
N PHE A 171 12.82 3.37 -8.15
CA PHE A 171 12.42 4.75 -7.92
C PHE A 171 12.01 5.39 -9.25
N TRP A 172 10.82 5.98 -9.29
CA TRP A 172 10.26 6.66 -10.48
C TRP A 172 10.03 8.15 -10.28
N HIS A 173 10.06 8.60 -9.02
CA HIS A 173 9.70 9.95 -8.60
C HIS A 173 10.81 10.64 -7.80
N HIS A 174 11.95 9.96 -7.64
CA HIS A 174 13.05 10.39 -6.81
C HIS A 174 14.37 10.14 -7.53
N ASP A 175 15.18 11.19 -7.68
CA ASP A 175 16.57 11.06 -8.10
C ASP A 175 17.43 10.61 -6.91
N VAL A 176 17.61 9.29 -6.77
CA VAL A 176 18.35 8.71 -5.65
C VAL A 176 19.85 8.95 -5.71
N ASN A 177 20.37 9.49 -6.82
CA ASN A 177 21.76 9.94 -6.89
C ASN A 177 21.95 11.33 -6.23
N SER A 178 20.85 12.07 -6.01
CA SER A 178 20.89 13.35 -5.31
C SER A 178 21.16 13.15 -3.81
N SER A 179 22.18 13.82 -3.29
CA SER A 179 22.53 13.80 -1.86
C SER A 179 21.37 14.28 -0.97
N LYS A 180 20.60 15.26 -1.45
CA LYS A 180 19.39 15.74 -0.76
C LYS A 180 18.35 14.62 -0.63
N VAL A 181 18.09 13.89 -1.71
CA VAL A 181 17.11 12.80 -1.73
C VAL A 181 17.56 11.65 -0.84
N GLN A 182 18.85 11.32 -0.82
CA GLN A 182 19.40 10.32 0.10
C GLN A 182 19.20 10.72 1.57
N ALA A 183 19.53 11.96 1.93
CA ALA A 183 19.30 12.49 3.28
C ALA A 183 17.80 12.52 3.67
N ASP A 184 16.92 12.78 2.70
CA ASP A 184 15.48 12.68 2.89
C ASP A 184 15.05 11.24 3.18
N PHE A 185 15.56 10.24 2.45
CA PHE A 185 15.28 8.83 2.73
C PHE A 185 15.82 8.38 4.09
N ASP A 186 17.03 8.80 4.48
CA ASP A 186 17.57 8.51 5.81
C ASP A 186 16.66 9.04 6.92
N ARG A 187 16.12 10.26 6.76
CA ARG A 187 15.12 10.82 7.69
C ARG A 187 13.84 9.99 7.72
N ARG A 188 13.32 9.58 6.55
CA ARG A 188 12.10 8.77 6.43
C ARG A 188 12.28 7.39 7.07
N ILE A 189 13.44 6.76 6.89
CA ILE A 189 13.80 5.47 7.49
C ILE A 189 13.93 5.61 9.01
N ALA A 190 14.62 6.65 9.49
CA ALA A 190 14.73 6.91 10.93
C ALA A 190 13.35 7.14 11.57
N ARG A 191 12.46 7.88 10.91
CA ARG A 191 11.07 8.05 11.34
C ARG A 191 10.31 6.74 11.35
N PHE A 192 10.44 5.91 10.31
CA PHE A 192 9.80 4.60 10.22
C PHE A 192 10.09 3.75 11.48
N PHE A 193 11.35 3.68 11.90
CA PHE A 193 11.79 2.98 13.12
C PHE A 193 11.49 3.71 14.44
N GLY A 194 10.83 4.87 14.38
CA GLY A 194 10.54 5.72 15.53
C GLY A 194 11.77 6.32 16.23
N ARG A 195 12.85 6.52 15.47
CA ARG A 195 14.09 7.18 15.93
C ARG A 195 14.03 8.70 15.76
N ARG A 196 12.88 9.26 15.34
CA ARG A 196 12.62 10.70 15.12
C ARG A 196 11.16 11.04 15.50
N ASP A 197 10.46 11.81 14.66
CA ASP A 197 9.16 12.47 14.88
C ASP A 197 7.96 11.54 15.16
N ALA A 198 8.16 10.22 15.23
CA ALA A 198 7.11 9.23 15.38
C ALA A 198 7.46 8.28 16.53
N PRO A 199 6.77 8.32 17.69
CA PRO A 199 7.07 7.45 18.82
C PRO A 199 7.06 5.96 18.46
N THR A 200 7.97 5.17 19.04
CA THR A 200 8.05 3.71 18.81
C THR A 200 6.84 2.93 19.32
N THR A 201 6.03 3.55 20.18
CA THR A 201 4.82 2.96 20.79
C THR A 201 3.54 3.33 20.05
N HIS A 202 3.59 4.27 19.10
CA HIS A 202 2.41 4.63 18.31
C HIS A 202 1.91 3.44 17.50
N THR A 203 0.60 3.23 17.51
CA THR A 203 -0.05 2.26 16.64
C THR A 203 0.23 2.57 15.18
N ARG A 204 0.63 1.55 14.42
CA ARG A 204 0.99 1.65 13.00
C ARG A 204 -0.03 0.92 12.15
N VAL A 205 -0.58 1.60 11.15
CA VAL A 205 -1.42 1.01 10.11
C VAL A 205 -0.63 1.03 8.81
N PHE A 206 -0.21 -0.15 8.37
CA PHE A 206 0.47 -0.31 7.09
C PHE A 206 -0.53 -0.63 5.98
N VAL A 207 -0.36 -0.01 4.83
CA VAL A 207 -1.16 -0.29 3.64
C VAL A 207 -0.24 -0.72 2.51
N ARG A 208 -0.56 -1.85 1.89
CA ARG A 208 0.26 -2.49 0.85
C ARG A 208 -0.62 -2.87 -0.33
N ALA A 209 -0.33 -2.35 -1.51
CA ALA A 209 -0.80 -2.97 -2.75
C ALA A 209 0.12 -4.16 -3.09
N VAL A 210 -0.45 -5.32 -3.42
CA VAL A 210 0.37 -6.45 -3.88
C VAL A 210 0.75 -6.29 -5.35
N ASN A 211 1.99 -6.63 -5.67
CA ASN A 211 2.46 -6.59 -7.05
C ASN A 211 1.90 -7.74 -7.89
N SER A 212 1.54 -8.85 -7.27
CA SER A 212 0.90 -9.99 -7.92
C SER A 212 0.04 -10.76 -6.92
N THR A 213 -0.85 -11.61 -7.42
CA THR A 213 -1.63 -12.53 -6.57
C THR A 213 -0.75 -13.50 -5.77
N GLN A 214 0.49 -13.74 -6.19
CA GLN A 214 1.42 -14.62 -5.47
C GLN A 214 1.92 -14.00 -4.16
N GLU A 215 2.12 -12.67 -4.13
CA GLU A 215 2.60 -11.95 -2.94
C GLU A 215 1.65 -12.05 -1.74
N VAL A 216 0.38 -12.41 -1.96
CA VAL A 216 -0.59 -12.63 -0.86
C VAL A 216 -0.08 -13.70 0.11
N ARG A 217 0.66 -14.70 -0.37
CA ARG A 217 1.29 -15.75 0.46
C ARG A 217 2.31 -15.20 1.46
N GLU A 218 2.96 -14.09 1.10
CA GLU A 218 4.03 -13.48 1.89
C GLU A 218 3.51 -12.53 2.97
N THR A 219 2.19 -12.30 3.03
CA THR A 219 1.58 -11.34 3.96
C THR A 219 1.93 -11.63 5.42
N LEU A 220 1.91 -12.90 5.84
CA LEU A 220 2.26 -13.27 7.21
C LEU A 220 3.75 -13.01 7.51
N ARG A 221 4.64 -13.34 6.57
CA ARG A 221 6.08 -13.04 6.69
C ARG A 221 6.34 -11.54 6.74
N LEU A 222 5.61 -10.75 5.95
CA LEU A 222 5.66 -9.29 5.98
C LEU A 222 5.22 -8.74 7.35
N ARG A 223 4.06 -9.18 7.86
CA ARG A 223 3.60 -8.79 9.21
C ARG A 223 4.64 -9.11 10.27
N ASP A 224 5.20 -10.32 10.24
CA ASP A 224 6.19 -10.74 11.24
C ASP A 224 7.49 -9.93 11.12
N ALA A 225 7.90 -9.54 9.91
CA ALA A 225 9.01 -8.62 9.70
C ALA A 225 8.73 -7.22 10.27
N LEU A 226 7.52 -6.68 10.07
CA LEU A 226 7.10 -5.40 10.64
C LEU A 226 7.09 -5.44 12.18
N ARG A 227 6.53 -6.51 12.78
CA ARG A 227 6.51 -6.69 14.24
C ARG A 227 7.92 -6.80 14.84
N ARG A 228 8.84 -7.48 14.17
CA ARG A 228 10.25 -7.52 14.60
C ARG A 228 10.93 -6.16 14.49
N ALA A 229 10.65 -5.41 13.41
CA ALA A 229 11.19 -4.07 13.19
C ALA A 229 10.64 -3.04 14.19
N LEU A 230 9.41 -3.23 14.68
CA LEU A 230 8.67 -2.28 15.53
C LEU A 230 8.04 -2.99 16.73
N PRO A 231 8.83 -3.59 17.64
CA PRO A 231 8.33 -4.51 18.66
C PRO A 231 7.46 -3.85 19.74
N LYS A 232 7.48 -2.52 19.84
CA LYS A 232 6.72 -1.74 20.81
C LYS A 232 5.40 -1.18 20.26
N ALA A 233 5.18 -1.27 18.96
CA ALA A 233 4.00 -0.72 18.30
C ALA A 233 2.93 -1.81 18.15
N GLN A 234 1.66 -1.45 18.36
CA GLN A 234 0.56 -2.23 17.81
C GLN A 234 0.56 -2.04 16.29
N ILE A 235 0.49 -3.14 15.55
CA ILE A 235 0.54 -3.11 14.08
C ILE A 235 -0.80 -3.59 13.53
N TYR A 236 -1.25 -2.92 12.48
CA TYR A 236 -2.32 -3.35 11.58
C TYR A 236 -1.80 -3.33 10.14
N LEU A 237 -2.26 -4.26 9.30
CA LEU A 237 -1.86 -4.39 7.91
C LEU A 237 -3.08 -4.56 7.00
N LEU A 238 -3.25 -3.63 6.07
CA LEU A 238 -4.22 -3.73 4.98
C LEU A 238 -3.50 -4.12 3.68
N VAL A 239 -3.95 -5.20 3.05
CA VAL A 239 -3.44 -5.71 1.78
C VAL A 239 -4.46 -5.45 0.67
N LEU A 240 -4.10 -4.63 -0.30
CA LEU A 240 -4.92 -4.29 -1.47
C LEU A 240 -4.56 -5.21 -2.63
N ILE A 241 -5.58 -5.81 -3.25
CA ILE A 241 -5.44 -6.83 -4.29
C ILE A 241 -6.16 -6.35 -5.53
N ASP A 242 -5.40 -5.88 -6.53
CA ASP A 242 -5.93 -5.29 -7.76
C ASP A 242 -6.47 -6.31 -8.78
N LEU A 243 -7.15 -5.78 -9.80
CA LEU A 243 -7.62 -6.51 -10.97
C LEU A 243 -8.59 -7.67 -10.64
N GLN A 244 -9.44 -7.46 -9.65
CA GLN A 244 -10.42 -8.44 -9.20
C GLN A 244 -11.79 -8.22 -9.85
N ARG A 245 -12.51 -9.28 -10.21
CA ARG A 245 -13.86 -9.19 -10.80
C ARG A 245 -14.90 -8.64 -9.82
N SER A 246 -14.64 -8.81 -8.52
CA SER A 246 -15.51 -8.37 -7.43
C SER A 246 -14.73 -7.57 -6.41
N THR A 247 -15.41 -6.68 -5.67
CA THR A 247 -14.89 -6.06 -4.46
C THR A 247 -15.21 -6.90 -3.23
N GLY A 248 -14.49 -6.70 -2.13
CA GLY A 248 -14.79 -7.36 -0.86
C GLY A 248 -13.64 -7.27 0.13
N MET A 249 -13.98 -7.36 1.42
CA MET A 249 -13.04 -7.37 2.54
C MET A 249 -12.98 -8.76 3.15
N PHE A 250 -11.77 -9.22 3.46
CA PHE A 250 -11.50 -10.54 4.01
C PHE A 250 -10.59 -10.44 5.22
N ARG A 251 -10.72 -11.38 6.15
CA ARG A 251 -9.78 -11.59 7.25
C ARG A 251 -9.54 -13.08 7.45
N LEU A 252 -8.40 -13.44 8.03
CA LEU A 252 -8.14 -14.82 8.38
C LEU A 252 -8.92 -15.17 9.65
N ALA A 253 -9.57 -16.33 9.68
CA ALA A 253 -10.37 -16.78 10.82
C ALA A 253 -9.54 -17.11 12.09
N SER A 254 -8.21 -17.12 11.97
CA SER A 254 -7.32 -17.32 13.12
C SER A 254 -7.29 -16.06 13.99
N ALA A 255 -7.52 -16.23 15.31
CA ALA A 255 -7.41 -15.16 16.30
C ALA A 255 -6.05 -14.43 16.27
N SER A 256 -5.00 -15.09 15.80
CA SER A 256 -3.66 -14.48 15.67
C SER A 256 -3.54 -13.48 14.51
N ALA A 257 -4.60 -13.24 13.73
CA ALA A 257 -4.58 -12.47 12.49
C ALA A 257 -5.68 -11.40 12.40
N ASP A 258 -6.29 -11.01 13.51
CA ASP A 258 -7.27 -9.91 13.58
C ASP A 258 -6.69 -8.55 13.13
N ASP A 259 -5.36 -8.45 13.09
CA ASP A 259 -4.63 -7.27 12.66
C ASP A 259 -4.35 -7.20 11.16
N ILE A 260 -4.78 -8.19 10.38
CA ILE A 260 -4.61 -8.21 8.92
C ILE A 260 -5.98 -8.22 8.22
N LEU A 261 -6.13 -7.32 7.25
CA LEU A 261 -7.26 -7.30 6.34
C LEU A 261 -6.80 -7.36 4.88
N PHE A 262 -7.62 -7.97 4.03
CA PHE A 262 -7.41 -8.05 2.59
C PHE A 262 -8.59 -7.43 1.87
N ALA A 263 -8.33 -6.53 0.93
CA ALA A 263 -9.35 -5.88 0.12
C ALA A 263 -9.16 -6.21 -1.36
N LYS A 264 -10.19 -6.78 -1.99
CA LYS A 264 -10.26 -6.92 -3.44
C LYS A 264 -10.63 -5.58 -4.07
N VAL A 265 -9.80 -5.09 -4.98
CA VAL A 265 -9.99 -3.85 -5.73
C VAL A 265 -10.46 -4.21 -7.15
N ASN A 266 -11.58 -3.61 -7.56
CA ASN A 266 -12.28 -4.00 -8.78
C ASN A 266 -11.48 -3.69 -10.04
N GLU A 267 -11.53 -4.58 -11.04
CA GLU A 267 -10.85 -4.40 -12.32
C GLU A 267 -11.38 -3.24 -13.16
N SER A 268 -12.57 -2.70 -12.86
CA SER A 268 -13.17 -1.60 -13.62
C SER A 268 -12.29 -0.35 -13.70
N ILE A 269 -11.37 -0.16 -12.73
CA ILE A 269 -10.35 0.90 -12.74
C ILE A 269 -9.39 0.76 -13.92
N PHE A 270 -9.19 -0.47 -14.41
CA PHE A 270 -8.34 -0.82 -15.55
C PHE A 270 -9.14 -1.17 -16.81
N ALA A 271 -10.46 -0.95 -16.80
CA ALA A 271 -11.30 -1.22 -17.96
C ALA A 271 -10.81 -0.49 -19.21
N ASN A 272 -11.09 -1.06 -20.39
CA ASN A 272 -10.65 -0.53 -21.68
C ASN A 272 -9.13 -0.33 -21.76
N ASN A 273 -8.36 -1.30 -21.27
CA ASN A 273 -6.89 -1.26 -21.24
C ASN A 273 -6.34 -0.01 -20.54
N ALA A 274 -6.94 0.34 -19.39
CA ALA A 274 -6.61 1.53 -18.62
C ALA A 274 -6.75 2.86 -19.39
N LYS A 275 -7.49 2.92 -20.52
CA LYS A 275 -7.70 4.16 -21.27
C LYS A 275 -8.31 5.28 -20.43
N ASN A 276 -9.19 4.92 -19.49
CA ASN A 276 -9.86 5.85 -18.60
C ASN A 276 -9.25 5.87 -17.18
N TRP A 277 -8.07 5.27 -17.02
CA TRP A 277 -7.38 5.21 -15.75
C TRP A 277 -6.85 6.59 -15.38
N SER A 278 -7.02 6.97 -14.11
CA SER A 278 -6.33 8.09 -13.50
C SER A 278 -5.87 7.70 -12.10
N ILE A 279 -4.83 8.38 -11.61
CA ILE A 279 -4.36 8.17 -10.24
C ILE A 279 -5.45 8.51 -9.22
N GLU A 280 -6.30 9.49 -9.51
CA GLU A 280 -7.43 9.87 -8.65
C GLU A 280 -8.48 8.76 -8.54
N LYS A 281 -8.91 8.17 -9.66
CA LYS A 281 -9.90 7.07 -9.63
C LYS A 281 -9.38 5.87 -8.85
N HIS A 282 -8.11 5.54 -9.05
CA HIS A 282 -7.47 4.44 -8.34
C HIS A 282 -7.31 4.77 -6.85
N SER A 283 -6.92 6.01 -6.53
CA SER A 283 -6.84 6.53 -5.17
C SER A 283 -8.20 6.50 -4.45
N VAL A 284 -9.32 6.73 -5.14
CA VAL A 284 -10.67 6.60 -4.56
C VAL A 284 -10.93 5.16 -4.12
N ALA A 285 -10.70 4.18 -5.00
CA ALA A 285 -10.92 2.77 -4.67
C ALA A 285 -10.04 2.29 -3.50
N TYR A 286 -8.78 2.75 -3.45
CA TYR A 286 -7.91 2.46 -2.31
C TYR A 286 -8.36 3.15 -1.03
N SER A 287 -8.85 4.39 -1.13
CA SER A 287 -9.39 5.14 0.02
C SER A 287 -10.62 4.44 0.62
N GLU A 288 -11.51 3.90 -0.22
CA GLU A 288 -12.66 3.11 0.21
C GLU A 288 -12.23 1.87 1.01
N ALA A 289 -11.22 1.14 0.54
CA ALA A 289 -10.68 -0.02 1.26
C ALA A 289 -10.04 0.39 2.59
N VAL A 290 -9.30 1.50 2.64
CA VAL A 290 -8.69 2.04 3.87
C VAL A 290 -9.77 2.44 4.88
N VAL A 291 -10.82 3.14 4.44
CA VAL A 291 -11.96 3.51 5.29
C VAL A 291 -12.61 2.25 5.89
N GLN A 292 -12.89 1.24 5.06
CA GLN A 292 -13.49 -0.01 5.55
C GLN A 292 -12.61 -0.70 6.59
N ALA A 293 -11.29 -0.73 6.39
CA ALA A 293 -10.36 -1.30 7.36
C ALA A 293 -10.39 -0.54 8.70
N ILE A 294 -10.44 0.80 8.66
CA ILE A 294 -10.59 1.63 9.86
C ILE A 294 -11.90 1.33 10.58
N LEU A 295 -13.01 1.20 9.86
CA LEU A 295 -14.32 0.86 10.45
C LEU A 295 -14.29 -0.51 11.16
N VAL A 296 -13.61 -1.49 10.57
CA VAL A 296 -13.43 -2.83 11.17
C VAL A 296 -12.56 -2.76 12.42
N TRP A 297 -11.38 -2.13 12.37
CA TRP A 297 -10.45 -2.09 13.50
C TRP A 297 -10.88 -1.18 14.65
N SER A 298 -11.65 -0.13 14.35
CA SER A 298 -12.29 0.71 15.39
C SER A 298 -13.45 0.01 16.10
N ARG A 299 -13.82 -1.21 15.69
CA ARG A 299 -14.96 -1.99 16.22
C ARG A 299 -16.31 -1.29 16.08
N SER A 300 -16.43 -0.37 15.11
CA SER A 300 -17.68 0.33 14.81
C SER A 300 -18.67 -0.61 14.11
N SER A 301 -19.40 -1.38 14.92
CA SER A 301 -20.31 -2.45 14.44
C SER A 301 -21.48 -1.95 13.59
N ARG A 302 -21.85 -0.67 13.70
CA ARG A 302 -23.03 -0.10 13.04
C ARG A 302 -22.84 0.17 11.53
N LYS A 303 -21.60 0.28 11.05
CA LYS A 303 -21.29 0.71 9.68
C LYS A 303 -20.26 -0.16 8.95
N ALA A 304 -19.65 -1.14 9.61
CA ALA A 304 -18.63 -1.96 8.97
C ALA A 304 -19.22 -2.83 7.85
N THR A 305 -18.63 -2.77 6.66
CA THR A 305 -18.89 -3.71 5.56
C THR A 305 -18.72 -5.14 6.06
N LYS A 306 -19.52 -6.06 5.53
CA LYS A 306 -19.39 -7.49 5.80
C LYS A 306 -17.96 -7.96 5.47
N VAL A 307 -17.19 -8.29 6.50
CA VAL A 307 -15.88 -8.93 6.37
C VAL A 307 -16.09 -10.44 6.22
N THR A 308 -15.51 -11.04 5.19
CA THR A 308 -15.59 -12.49 4.98
C THR A 308 -14.42 -13.18 5.67
N ASP A 309 -14.74 -14.10 6.57
CA ASP A 309 -13.76 -14.96 7.22
C ASP A 309 -13.29 -16.06 6.27
N VAL A 310 -11.97 -16.19 6.13
CA VAL A 310 -11.32 -17.26 5.36
C VAL A 310 -10.38 -18.04 6.27
N ARG A 311 -10.30 -19.37 6.08
CA ARG A 311 -9.54 -20.24 6.99
C ARG A 311 -8.04 -19.93 6.98
N ASP A 312 -7.49 -19.73 5.79
CA ASP A 312 -6.05 -19.59 5.55
C ASP A 312 -5.77 -18.80 4.26
N LEU A 313 -4.50 -18.42 4.05
CA LEU A 313 -4.08 -17.68 2.84
C LEU A 313 -4.28 -18.48 1.55
N GLN A 314 -4.23 -19.81 1.61
CA GLN A 314 -4.43 -20.66 0.43
C GLN A 314 -5.89 -20.60 -0.04
N THR A 315 -6.83 -20.65 0.91
CA THR A 315 -8.25 -20.48 0.68
C THR A 315 -8.53 -19.10 0.11
N LEU A 316 -7.98 -18.05 0.73
CA LEU A 316 -8.08 -16.69 0.20
C LEU A 316 -7.60 -16.62 -1.25
N GLN A 317 -6.41 -17.15 -1.54
CA GLN A 317 -5.81 -17.09 -2.87
C GLN A 317 -6.66 -17.82 -3.92
N SER A 318 -7.34 -18.91 -3.56
CA SER A 318 -8.27 -19.61 -4.46
C SER A 318 -9.50 -18.78 -4.86
N MET A 319 -9.82 -17.74 -4.07
CA MET A 319 -10.94 -16.81 -4.32
C MET A 319 -10.52 -15.54 -5.07
N LEU A 320 -9.23 -15.42 -5.40
CA LEU A 320 -8.66 -14.27 -6.11
C LEU A 320 -8.56 -14.56 -7.60
N ASP A 321 -8.76 -13.52 -8.39
CA ASP A 321 -8.44 -13.57 -9.81
C ASP A 321 -6.92 -13.37 -9.99
N PRO A 322 -6.19 -14.33 -10.61
CA PRO A 322 -4.74 -14.23 -10.76
C PRO A 322 -4.32 -13.05 -11.65
N PHE A 323 -3.37 -12.25 -11.15
CA PHE A 323 -2.76 -11.15 -11.89
C PHE A 323 -1.27 -10.97 -11.58
N ASP A 324 -0.59 -10.26 -12.47
CA ASP A 324 0.81 -9.84 -12.38
C ASP A 324 0.96 -8.35 -12.73
N GLY A 325 1.55 -7.57 -11.82
CA GLY A 325 1.81 -6.12 -11.91
C GLY A 325 3.08 -5.74 -12.68
N GLY A 326 3.76 -6.71 -13.29
CA GLY A 326 5.05 -6.54 -13.92
C GLY A 326 6.21 -6.52 -12.92
N SER A 327 7.42 -6.35 -13.45
CA SER A 327 8.62 -6.24 -12.62
C SER A 327 8.63 -4.92 -11.85
N ALA A 328 8.68 -5.01 -10.52
CA ALA A 328 8.79 -3.83 -9.66
C ALA A 328 10.16 -3.13 -9.77
N GLY A 329 11.18 -3.77 -10.36
CA GLY A 329 12.53 -3.22 -10.48
C GLY A 329 12.74 -2.32 -11.70
N ASP A 330 11.88 -2.41 -12.72
CA ASP A 330 12.13 -1.72 -14.00
C ASP A 330 10.88 -1.43 -14.87
N GLN A 331 9.68 -1.77 -14.40
CA GLN A 331 8.41 -1.48 -15.09
C GLN A 331 7.54 -0.54 -14.25
N LEU A 332 6.55 0.11 -14.88
CA LEU A 332 5.44 0.77 -14.18
C LEU A 332 4.38 -0.26 -13.77
N PHE A 333 3.56 0.06 -12.78
CA PHE A 333 2.53 -0.87 -12.30
C PHE A 333 1.40 -0.90 -13.33
N MET A 334 1.27 -2.03 -14.01
CA MET A 334 0.24 -2.27 -15.01
C MET A 334 -0.25 -3.71 -14.87
N PRO A 335 -1.19 -3.98 -13.94
CA PRO A 335 -1.60 -5.34 -13.64
C PRO A 335 -2.27 -5.98 -14.86
N ARG A 336 -1.87 -7.22 -15.14
CA ARG A 336 -2.40 -8.05 -16.22
C ARG A 336 -2.92 -9.34 -15.65
N ARG A 337 -4.03 -9.84 -16.22
CA ARG A 337 -4.55 -11.16 -15.85
C ARG A 337 -3.55 -12.23 -16.28
N ILE A 338 -3.27 -13.16 -15.37
CA ILE A 338 -2.56 -14.39 -15.73
C ILE A 338 -3.62 -15.39 -16.17
N ALA A 339 -3.44 -16.01 -17.34
CA ALA A 339 -4.31 -17.09 -17.77
C ALA A 339 -4.28 -18.18 -16.69
N GLN A 340 -5.43 -18.43 -16.07
CA GLN A 340 -5.54 -19.61 -15.22
C GLN A 340 -5.31 -20.82 -16.12
N PRO A 341 -4.40 -21.74 -15.78
CA PRO A 341 -4.34 -23.02 -16.45
C PRO A 341 -5.76 -23.57 -16.43
N CYS A 342 -6.38 -23.68 -17.61
CA CYS A 342 -7.64 -24.38 -17.72
C CYS A 342 -7.29 -25.78 -17.24
N VAL A 343 -7.73 -26.13 -16.03
CA VAL A 343 -7.67 -27.52 -15.58
C VAL A 343 -8.67 -28.19 -16.50
N SER A 344 -8.19 -28.61 -17.68
CA SER A 344 -8.93 -29.50 -18.55
C SER A 344 -9.26 -30.66 -17.65
N SER A 345 -10.51 -30.70 -17.20
CA SER A 345 -11.03 -31.86 -16.52
C SER A 345 -10.85 -32.95 -17.55
N ASN A 346 -9.80 -33.76 -17.35
CA ASN A 346 -9.72 -35.08 -17.92
C ASN A 346 -10.86 -35.84 -17.24
N LEU A 347 -12.09 -35.50 -17.66
CA LEU A 347 -13.25 -36.33 -17.58
C LEU A 347 -12.82 -37.50 -18.44
N ALA A 348 -12.17 -38.47 -17.77
CA ALA A 348 -11.83 -39.74 -18.36
C ALA A 348 -13.11 -40.17 -19.07
N LYS A 349 -13.04 -40.25 -20.40
CA LYS A 349 -14.05 -40.95 -21.19
C LYS A 349 -14.10 -42.33 -20.55
N THR A 350 -15.07 -42.55 -19.67
CA THR A 350 -15.48 -43.87 -19.27
C THR A 350 -15.75 -44.59 -20.59
N PRO A 351 -15.04 -45.71 -20.87
CA PRO A 351 -15.32 -46.49 -22.06
C PRO A 351 -16.79 -46.88 -22.00
N GLY A 352 -17.58 -46.38 -22.95
CA GLY A 352 -19.00 -46.63 -23.00
C GLY A 352 -19.25 -48.12 -23.18
N THR A 353 -19.86 -48.75 -22.17
CA THR A 353 -20.62 -49.97 -22.36
C THR A 353 -21.91 -49.57 -23.08
N SER A 354 -21.89 -49.68 -24.40
CA SER A 354 -23.06 -49.55 -25.26
C SER A 354 -24.09 -50.63 -24.87
N THR A 355 -25.16 -50.22 -24.20
CA THR A 355 -26.37 -51.04 -24.08
C THR A 355 -27.54 -50.19 -24.58
N SER A 356 -28.01 -50.54 -25.78
CA SER A 356 -29.31 -50.12 -26.29
C SER A 356 -30.41 -50.70 -25.42
N CYS A 357 -31.45 -49.92 -25.12
CA CYS A 357 -32.83 -50.38 -25.25
C CYS A 357 -33.82 -49.23 -25.09
N ALA A 358 -34.90 -49.36 -25.85
CA ALA A 358 -35.94 -48.38 -26.08
C ALA A 358 -37.00 -48.32 -24.96
N THR A 359 -37.89 -47.35 -25.15
CA THR A 359 -39.32 -47.32 -24.78
C THR A 359 -39.73 -47.00 -23.33
N SER A 360 -40.45 -45.87 -23.25
CA SER A 360 -41.75 -45.65 -22.60
C SER A 360 -41.92 -45.92 -21.11
N GLY A 361 -42.45 -44.92 -20.40
CA GLY A 361 -43.21 -45.14 -19.17
C GLY A 361 -43.17 -43.98 -18.19
N SER A 362 -44.20 -43.14 -18.25
CA SER A 362 -44.68 -42.33 -17.13
C SER A 362 -44.86 -43.21 -15.88
N PHE A 363 -44.40 -42.79 -14.69
CA PHE A 363 -45.13 -42.99 -13.43
C PHE A 363 -44.61 -42.07 -12.31
N VAL A 364 -45.55 -41.84 -11.40
CA VAL A 364 -45.65 -40.85 -10.32
C VAL A 364 -45.04 -41.37 -9.01
N ALA A 365 -44.48 -40.43 -8.23
CA ALA A 365 -44.29 -40.37 -6.76
C ALA A 365 -43.83 -41.60 -5.95
N LYS A 366 -42.83 -41.38 -5.07
CA LYS A 366 -43.01 -41.28 -3.60
C LYS A 366 -41.66 -41.23 -2.88
N SER A 367 -41.56 -40.32 -1.91
CA SER A 367 -40.58 -40.37 -0.82
C SER A 367 -40.75 -41.66 0.00
N PRO A 368 -39.69 -42.11 0.70
CA PRO A 368 -39.83 -42.11 2.15
C PRO A 368 -38.58 -41.69 2.92
N THR A 369 -38.87 -40.91 3.95
CA THR A 369 -38.21 -40.85 5.26
C THR A 369 -37.82 -42.24 5.78
N SER A 370 -36.64 -42.39 6.36
CA SER A 370 -36.50 -43.02 7.69
C SER A 370 -35.08 -42.92 8.22
N GLN A 371 -35.07 -42.78 9.54
CA GLN A 371 -33.95 -42.70 10.46
C GLN A 371 -33.20 -44.03 10.53
N SER A 372 -31.89 -43.97 10.78
CA SER A 372 -31.28 -44.96 11.68
C SER A 372 -30.11 -44.33 12.43
N SER A 373 -30.36 -44.08 13.71
CA SER A 373 -29.38 -43.98 14.78
C SER A 373 -28.65 -45.32 14.98
N GLY A 374 -27.35 -45.26 15.25
CA GLY A 374 -26.64 -46.36 15.92
C GLY A 374 -25.16 -46.44 15.56
N GLY A 375 -24.32 -46.59 16.57
CA GLY A 375 -23.04 -47.27 16.40
C GLY A 375 -21.79 -46.51 16.81
N VAL A 376 -21.53 -46.53 18.11
CA VAL A 376 -20.24 -46.32 18.76
C VAL A 376 -19.13 -47.16 18.11
N ALA A 377 -17.96 -46.56 17.82
CA ALA A 377 -16.67 -47.25 17.86
C ALA A 377 -15.50 -46.26 17.95
N ARG A 378 -14.85 -46.26 19.13
CA ARG A 378 -13.48 -45.76 19.38
C ARG A 378 -12.49 -46.74 18.74
N PRO A 379 -11.41 -46.26 18.12
CA PRO A 379 -10.07 -46.51 18.67
C PRO A 379 -9.18 -45.26 18.48
N GLY A 380 -8.07 -45.02 19.16
CA GLY A 380 -7.14 -45.84 19.90
C GLY A 380 -5.83 -45.03 19.84
N ASN A 381 -5.31 -44.63 21.00
CA ASN A 381 -4.05 -43.89 21.11
C ASN A 381 -2.92 -44.73 20.52
N GLN A 382 -2.18 -44.17 19.56
CA GLN A 382 -0.83 -44.65 19.23
C GLN A 382 0.18 -43.52 19.45
N ALA A 383 1.03 -43.76 20.44
CA ALA A 383 2.23 -43.00 20.74
C ALA A 383 3.24 -43.17 19.61
N LEU A 384 3.71 -42.05 19.05
CA LEU A 384 4.84 -42.05 18.12
C LEU A 384 6.15 -42.20 18.92
N LYS A 385 6.79 -43.36 18.70
CA LYS A 385 8.15 -43.69 19.13
C LYS A 385 9.15 -42.72 18.51
N LEU A 386 10.04 -42.22 19.37
CA LEU A 386 11.36 -41.69 19.04
C LEU A 386 12.16 -42.75 18.28
N GLY A 387 12.60 -42.41 17.07
CA GLY A 387 13.58 -43.16 16.30
C GLY A 387 14.89 -42.38 16.25
N ASN A 388 15.84 -42.77 17.10
CA ASN A 388 17.25 -42.46 16.94
C ASN A 388 17.77 -43.12 15.67
N SER A 389 18.50 -42.39 14.83
CA SER A 389 19.48 -43.02 13.95
C SER A 389 20.74 -42.17 13.91
N ALA A 390 21.78 -42.75 14.49
CA ALA A 390 23.14 -42.30 14.42
C ALA A 390 23.76 -42.77 13.09
N THR A 391 24.43 -41.86 12.39
CA THR A 391 25.51 -42.23 11.47
C THR A 391 26.68 -41.30 11.74
N GLN A 392 27.72 -41.91 12.31
CA GLN A 392 29.07 -41.39 12.44
C GLN A 392 29.72 -41.18 11.06
N GLY A 393 30.68 -40.26 11.02
CA GLY A 393 31.83 -40.36 10.13
C GLY A 393 32.25 -39.05 9.50
N GLY A 394 33.42 -38.53 9.90
CA GLY A 394 34.19 -37.62 9.04
C GLY A 394 34.84 -36.44 9.76
N VAL A 395 35.99 -36.69 10.35
CA VAL A 395 36.88 -35.73 11.04
C VAL A 395 37.68 -34.92 10.00
N ALA A 396 37.75 -33.59 10.17
CA ALA A 396 38.91 -32.78 9.78
C ALA A 396 38.96 -31.46 10.57
N ALA A 397 39.88 -31.41 11.54
CA ALA A 397 40.49 -30.19 12.09
C ALA A 397 41.33 -29.50 10.99
N ALA A 398 41.86 -28.28 11.05
CA ALA A 398 42.04 -27.23 12.05
C ALA A 398 42.28 -25.94 11.24
N GLY A 399 41.97 -24.77 11.78
CA GLY A 399 42.29 -23.51 11.10
C GLY A 399 41.74 -22.27 11.80
N SER A 400 42.16 -22.08 13.05
CA SER A 400 41.95 -20.84 13.80
C SER A 400 42.84 -19.74 13.24
N HIS A 401 42.25 -18.64 12.75
CA HIS A 401 42.96 -17.37 12.61
C HIS A 401 42.04 -16.20 12.98
N VAL A 402 42.22 -15.74 14.21
CA VAL A 402 41.80 -14.43 14.72
C VAL A 402 42.92 -13.44 14.41
N PRO A 403 42.68 -12.31 13.71
CA PRO A 403 43.63 -11.20 13.71
C PRO A 403 43.41 -10.34 14.95
N ARG A 404 44.43 -10.31 15.81
CA ARG A 404 44.58 -9.36 16.91
C ARG A 404 44.76 -7.94 16.38
N SER A 405 44.17 -7.00 17.11
CA SER A 405 44.46 -5.56 17.05
C SER A 405 45.93 -5.27 17.41
N PRO A 406 46.59 -4.31 16.74
CA PRO A 406 47.72 -3.57 17.27
C PRO A 406 47.21 -2.23 17.86
N SER A 407 47.23 -2.06 19.19
CA SER A 407 48.30 -1.38 19.94
C SER A 407 48.46 0.11 19.63
N SER A 408 47.99 0.95 20.56
CA SER A 408 48.36 2.37 20.73
C SER A 408 49.87 2.54 20.92
N PRO A 409 50.46 3.71 20.56
CA PRO A 409 50.89 4.70 21.59
C PRO A 409 50.93 6.15 21.05
N PRO A 410 51.46 7.17 21.78
CA PRO A 410 51.39 7.47 23.21
C PRO A 410 50.74 8.85 23.48
N SER A 411 50.41 9.07 24.75
CA SER A 411 50.06 10.37 25.32
C SER A 411 51.28 11.31 25.38
N GLY A 412 51.09 12.58 25.03
CA GLY A 412 52.06 13.63 25.34
C GLY A 412 51.72 14.99 24.72
N GLY A 413 51.41 15.98 25.58
CA GLY A 413 51.86 17.36 25.38
C GLY A 413 50.84 18.43 24.95
N ALA A 414 50.46 19.24 25.94
CA ALA A 414 50.41 20.71 25.93
C ALA A 414 49.30 21.47 25.17
N HIS A 415 48.47 22.13 25.98
CA HIS A 415 48.02 23.53 25.90
C HIS A 415 48.00 24.23 24.52
N ARG A 416 46.80 24.61 24.08
CA ARG A 416 46.56 26.01 23.67
C ARG A 416 45.07 26.37 23.76
N GLU A 417 44.79 27.33 24.64
CA GLU A 417 43.55 28.12 24.66
C GLU A 417 43.40 28.87 23.34
N GLY A 418 42.17 29.02 22.86
CA GLY A 418 41.87 29.67 21.60
C GLY A 418 40.39 29.99 21.41
N ASN A 419 39.92 30.99 22.16
CA ASN A 419 38.91 32.00 21.82
C ASN A 419 37.78 31.64 20.84
N HIS A 420 36.57 31.48 21.40
CA HIS A 420 35.30 31.73 20.72
C HIS A 420 35.06 33.23 20.56
N PRO A 421 34.71 33.74 19.36
CA PRO A 421 34.10 35.06 19.23
C PRO A 421 32.59 34.96 19.42
N SER A 422 32.13 35.51 20.54
CA SER A 422 30.76 35.89 20.85
C SER A 422 30.26 36.93 19.85
N LYS A 423 29.06 36.71 19.29
CA LYS A 423 28.34 37.72 18.50
C LYS A 423 27.62 38.71 19.44
N PRO A 424 27.63 40.02 19.14
CA PRO A 424 27.10 41.03 20.04
C PRO A 424 25.59 41.20 19.95
N SER A 425 24.97 41.30 21.12
CA SER A 425 23.66 41.90 21.36
C SER A 425 23.76 43.42 21.16
N ASN A 426 22.83 44.00 20.40
CA ASN A 426 22.58 45.44 20.44
C ASN A 426 21.07 45.68 20.55
N SER A 427 20.68 46.23 21.70
CA SER A 427 19.47 46.99 21.91
C SER A 427 19.88 48.44 22.18
N PRO A 428 19.12 49.44 21.73
CA PRO A 428 19.08 50.71 22.41
C PRO A 428 17.69 50.99 22.98
N THR A 429 17.73 51.51 24.20
CA THR A 429 16.61 51.93 25.04
C THR A 429 16.21 53.37 24.73
N GLN A 430 14.91 53.64 24.88
CA GLN A 430 14.23 54.88 25.28
C GLN A 430 14.04 56.08 24.32
N GLY A 431 12.75 56.42 24.19
CA GLY A 431 12.21 57.71 23.72
C GLY A 431 10.68 57.70 23.76
N VAL A 432 10.09 58.01 24.91
CA VAL A 432 8.65 58.29 25.19
C VAL A 432 8.37 59.74 24.72
N PRO A 433 7.20 60.12 24.12
CA PRO A 433 5.97 60.33 24.91
C PRO A 433 4.59 60.05 24.27
N ALA A 434 3.70 59.61 25.17
CA ALA A 434 2.33 60.06 25.45
C ALA A 434 1.15 59.80 24.48
N ALA A 435 0.09 59.30 25.15
CA ALA A 435 -1.34 59.54 24.96
C ALA A 435 -2.11 58.76 23.88
N GLY A 436 -3.13 58.01 24.31
CA GLY A 436 -4.18 57.48 23.44
C GLY A 436 -4.79 56.16 23.88
N SER A 437 -5.45 56.13 25.04
CA SER A 437 -6.26 55.00 25.50
C SER A 437 -7.51 54.80 24.65
N HIS A 438 -7.70 53.63 24.02
CA HIS A 438 -9.03 53.12 23.66
C HIS A 438 -9.06 51.59 23.65
N VAL A 439 -9.78 51.03 24.63
CA VAL A 439 -10.21 49.64 24.70
C VAL A 439 -11.63 49.56 24.13
N PRO A 440 -11.95 48.66 23.18
CA PRO A 440 -13.32 48.27 22.96
C PRO A 440 -13.66 47.04 23.82
N ARG A 441 -14.61 47.27 24.71
CA ARG A 441 -15.32 46.28 25.54
C ARG A 441 -16.11 45.28 24.68
N SER A 442 -16.23 44.07 25.21
CA SER A 442 -17.21 43.04 24.84
C SER A 442 -18.64 43.60 24.82
N PRO A 443 -19.52 43.17 23.89
CA PRO A 443 -20.94 43.37 24.02
C PRO A 443 -21.60 42.20 24.78
N SER A 444 -22.14 42.58 25.93
CA SER A 444 -23.18 41.92 26.71
C SER A 444 -24.48 41.73 25.92
N SER A 445 -25.21 40.67 26.30
CA SER A 445 -26.59 40.34 25.91
C SER A 445 -27.59 41.49 26.08
N PRO A 446 -28.70 41.46 25.32
CA PRO A 446 -29.98 41.94 25.84
C PRO A 446 -31.16 41.01 25.39
N PRO A 447 -32.44 41.32 25.69
CA PRO A 447 -33.09 40.97 26.94
C PRO A 447 -34.33 40.09 26.75
N SER A 448 -34.80 39.55 27.89
CA SER A 448 -36.08 38.89 28.09
C SER A 448 -37.26 39.81 27.76
N GLY A 449 -38.21 39.32 26.96
CA GLY A 449 -39.53 39.93 26.74
C GLY A 449 -40.54 38.85 26.39
N GLY A 450 -41.47 38.59 27.31
CA GLY A 450 -42.51 37.58 27.15
C GLY A 450 -43.72 38.10 26.35
N ALA A 451 -44.42 37.17 25.69
CA ALA A 451 -45.83 37.31 25.36
C ALA A 451 -46.48 35.92 25.28
N HIS A 452 -47.62 35.81 25.95
CA HIS A 452 -48.54 34.68 26.01
C HIS A 452 -48.93 34.13 24.64
N ARG A 453 -49.08 32.80 24.55
CA ARG A 453 -50.23 32.21 23.85
C ARG A 453 -50.58 30.82 24.40
N GLU A 454 -51.81 30.72 24.90
CA GLU A 454 -52.53 29.51 25.25
C GLU A 454 -52.70 28.59 24.03
N GLY A 455 -52.76 27.28 24.27
CA GLY A 455 -53.01 26.27 23.25
C GLY A 455 -52.92 24.86 23.81
N SER A 456 -53.84 24.53 24.70
CA SER A 456 -54.05 23.20 25.27
C SER A 456 -54.78 22.28 24.28
N HIS A 457 -54.22 21.10 23.98
CA HIS A 457 -54.96 19.91 23.57
C HIS A 457 -54.18 18.63 23.94
N PRO A 458 -54.76 17.72 24.73
CA PRO A 458 -54.12 16.45 25.09
C PRO A 458 -54.40 15.36 24.04
N SER A 459 -53.35 14.70 23.57
CA SER A 459 -53.44 13.48 22.75
C SER A 459 -53.62 12.26 23.64
N LYS A 460 -54.65 11.45 23.33
CA LYS A 460 -54.99 10.16 23.96
C LYS A 460 -53.86 9.12 23.82
N PRO A 461 -53.74 8.15 24.75
CA PRO A 461 -52.92 6.96 24.56
C PRO A 461 -53.63 5.94 23.66
N SER A 462 -52.87 5.37 22.71
CA SER A 462 -53.30 4.27 21.86
C SER A 462 -53.17 2.93 22.60
N ASN A 463 -54.30 2.24 22.73
CA ASN A 463 -54.38 0.83 23.06
C ASN A 463 -53.79 -0.02 21.92
N SER A 464 -52.92 -0.96 22.27
CA SER A 464 -52.57 -2.12 21.45
C SER A 464 -53.46 -3.31 21.84
N PRO A 465 -54.05 -4.04 20.87
CA PRO A 465 -54.76 -5.29 21.16
C PRO A 465 -53.87 -6.53 20.97
N THR A 466 -54.05 -7.46 21.92
CA THR A 466 -53.84 -8.93 21.90
C THR A 466 -52.58 -9.52 21.27
#